data_AF-A0A9J6G5P3-F1
#
_entry.id   AF-A0A9J6G5P3-F1
#
_cell.length_a   1.000
_cell.length_b   1.000
_cell.length_c   1.000
_cell.angle_alpha   90.00
_cell.angle_beta   90.00
_cell.angle_gamma   90.00
#
_symmetry.space_group_name_H-M   'P 1'
#
loop_
_entity.id
_entity.type
_entity.pdbx_description
1 polymer ?
#
loop_
_entity_poly.entity_id
_entity_poly.type
_entity_poly.pdbx_seq_one_letter_code
_entity_poly.pdbx_strand_id
1 'polypeptide(L)'
;MNGNGEGNLQALEVTDSGAGGQSSGTSDTALGQQLELLQLQLKIAEAEKEKQRLMLESQRLRARNGAESNEDGDSVSLGGRPEEDRRLKRASLLKGVLAPMPNQEALVSMWFEDVEATLDCYDVPSEWWAGLDLPQLSERVRGLLCRLTAEERKNFSKLKSSILDGLRLSAA
;
A
#
# COMPACT_ATOMS: atom_id res chain seq x y z
N MET A 1 47.26 28.29 -15.92
CA MET A 1 48.72 28.53 -15.80
C MET A 1 49.11 28.31 -14.36
N ASN A 2 50.16 27.51 -14.14
CA ASN A 2 50.84 27.15 -12.89
C ASN A 2 50.05 26.20 -11.97
N GLY A 3 50.54 25.04 -11.53
CA GLY A 3 51.88 24.46 -11.59
C GLY A 3 52.30 23.95 -10.20
N ASN A 4 52.66 22.67 -10.14
CA ASN A 4 53.62 22.01 -9.23
C ASN A 4 53.23 21.45 -7.85
N GLY A 5 53.74 20.23 -7.63
CA GLY A 5 54.05 19.57 -6.35
C GLY A 5 53.48 18.14 -6.27
N GLU A 6 53.98 17.12 -6.98
CA GLU A 6 55.24 16.37 -6.68
C GLU A 6 55.50 16.33 -5.16
N GLY A 7 55.39 15.22 -4.44
CA GLY A 7 55.94 13.90 -4.69
C GLY A 7 56.61 13.51 -3.36
N ASN A 8 55.98 12.63 -2.58
CA ASN A 8 56.55 12.16 -1.32
C ASN A 8 56.99 10.69 -1.47
N LEU A 9 58.19 10.52 -2.03
CA LEU A 9 58.99 9.31 -1.92
C LEU A 9 59.95 9.51 -0.77
N GLN A 10 59.74 8.82 0.35
CA GLN A 10 60.80 8.55 1.32
C GLN A 10 61.21 7.08 1.23
N ALA A 11 62.52 6.92 1.18
CA ALA A 11 63.28 5.76 0.79
C ALA A 11 63.54 4.80 1.94
N LEU A 12 63.75 3.53 1.55
CA LEU A 12 64.61 2.48 2.10
C LEU A 12 65.00 2.56 3.58
N GLU A 13 64.70 1.50 4.31
CA GLU A 13 65.78 0.71 4.93
C GLU A 13 65.55 -0.79 4.70
N VAL A 14 66.49 -1.38 3.97
CA VAL A 14 66.71 -2.82 3.89
C VAL A 14 67.53 -3.19 5.12
N THR A 15 66.95 -4.00 6.00
CA THR A 15 67.73 -4.81 6.94
C THR A 15 67.44 -6.28 6.64
N ASP A 16 68.31 -6.86 5.82
CA ASP A 16 68.52 -8.30 5.73
C ASP A 16 69.24 -8.75 7.00
N SER A 17 68.62 -9.64 7.78
CA SER A 17 69.26 -10.44 8.82
C SER A 17 68.37 -11.64 9.06
N GLY A 18 68.79 -12.77 8.50
CA GLY A 18 67.98 -13.96 8.34
C GLY A 18 67.71 -14.78 9.60
N ALA A 19 66.88 -15.80 9.42
CA ALA A 19 67.06 -17.15 9.96
C ALA A 19 65.79 -17.97 9.74
N GLY A 20 65.97 -19.20 9.27
CA GLY A 20 65.17 -20.32 9.76
C GLY A 20 63.95 -20.67 8.93
N GLY A 21 64.00 -21.86 8.33
CA GLY A 21 62.93 -22.42 7.52
C GLY A 21 61.59 -22.57 8.21
N GLN A 22 60.53 -22.41 7.40
CA GLN A 22 59.33 -23.25 7.30
C GLN A 22 58.33 -22.52 6.38
N SER A 23 58.48 -22.63 5.05
CA SER A 23 57.58 -21.95 4.09
C SER A 23 56.64 -22.91 3.35
N SER A 24 56.39 -24.11 3.88
CA SER A 24 55.52 -25.09 3.22
C SER A 24 54.07 -25.10 3.76
N GLY A 25 53.76 -24.40 4.86
CA GLY A 25 52.42 -24.43 5.50
C GLY A 25 51.53 -23.20 5.29
N THR A 26 52.10 -22.08 4.82
CA THR A 26 51.37 -20.80 4.67
C THR A 26 50.62 -20.70 3.35
N SER A 27 51.12 -21.35 2.29
CA SER A 27 50.56 -21.32 0.93
C SER A 27 49.23 -22.07 0.83
N ASP A 28 49.12 -23.23 1.47
CA ASP A 28 47.90 -24.03 1.47
C ASP A 28 46.76 -23.36 2.26
N THR A 29 47.11 -22.64 3.33
CA THR A 29 46.13 -21.88 4.11
C THR A 29 45.62 -20.66 3.34
N ALA A 30 46.49 -19.96 2.62
CA ALA A 30 46.10 -18.82 1.77
C ALA A 30 45.23 -19.26 0.57
N LEU A 31 45.53 -20.41 -0.03
CA LEU A 31 44.72 -21.00 -1.10
C LEU A 31 43.33 -21.43 -0.58
N GLY A 32 43.26 -22.00 0.63
CA GLY A 32 41.99 -22.35 1.28
C GLY A 32 41.11 -21.12 1.54
N GLN A 33 41.69 -20.04 2.07
CA GLN A 33 40.99 -18.77 2.29
C GLN A 33 40.52 -18.12 0.98
N GLN A 34 41.34 -18.19 -0.07
CA GLN A 34 40.97 -17.68 -1.39
C GLN A 34 39.81 -18.47 -2.01
N LEU A 35 39.81 -19.81 -1.84
CA LEU A 35 38.74 -20.68 -2.33
C LEU A 35 37.41 -20.40 -1.59
N GLU A 36 37.48 -20.21 -0.28
CA GLU A 36 36.31 -19.89 0.55
C GLU A 36 35.71 -18.53 0.17
N LEU A 37 36.56 -17.53 -0.08
CA LEU A 37 36.12 -16.21 -0.55
C LEU A 37 35.41 -16.29 -1.91
N LEU A 38 35.94 -17.07 -2.86
CA LEU A 38 35.32 -17.28 -4.16
C LEU A 38 33.98 -18.02 -4.05
N GLN A 39 33.88 -19.02 -3.17
CA GLN A 39 32.61 -19.71 -2.91
C GLN A 39 31.56 -18.78 -2.30
N LEU A 40 31.98 -17.88 -1.41
CA LEU A 40 31.07 -16.89 -0.82
C LEU A 40 30.58 -15.89 -1.87
N GLN A 41 31.47 -15.41 -2.74
CA GLN A 41 31.09 -14.52 -3.85
C GLN A 41 30.11 -15.19 -4.81
N LEU A 42 30.32 -16.47 -5.13
CA LEU A 42 29.39 -17.23 -5.98
C LEU A 42 28.00 -17.33 -5.34
N LYS A 43 27.93 -17.67 -4.04
CA LYS A 43 26.66 -17.74 -3.31
C LYS A 43 25.92 -16.40 -3.28
N ILE A 44 26.66 -15.30 -3.12
CA ILE A 44 26.08 -13.95 -3.14
C ILE A 44 25.50 -13.66 -4.53
N ALA A 45 26.26 -13.92 -5.60
CA ALA A 45 25.79 -13.69 -6.97
C ALA A 45 24.57 -14.55 -7.33
N GLU A 46 24.52 -15.80 -6.87
CA GLU A 46 23.36 -16.68 -7.04
C GLU A 46 22.13 -16.15 -6.30
N ALA A 47 22.30 -15.71 -5.05
CA ALA A 47 21.21 -15.13 -4.26
C ALA A 47 20.68 -13.82 -4.87
N GLU A 48 21.56 -12.98 -5.42
CA GLU A 48 21.17 -11.76 -6.12
C GLU A 48 20.39 -12.05 -7.40
N LYS A 49 20.82 -13.05 -8.18
CA LYS A 49 20.11 -13.50 -9.39
C LYS A 49 18.72 -14.04 -9.05
N GLU A 50 18.61 -14.86 -8.00
CA GLU A 50 17.32 -15.39 -7.57
C GLU A 50 16.40 -14.28 -7.03
N LYS A 51 16.95 -13.31 -6.27
CA LYS A 51 16.21 -12.12 -5.84
C LYS A 51 15.65 -11.33 -7.04
N GLN A 52 16.46 -11.12 -8.09
CA GLN A 52 16.01 -10.42 -9.29
C GLN A 52 14.90 -11.20 -10.02
N ARG A 53 15.02 -12.53 -10.10
CA ARG A 53 13.99 -13.40 -10.67
C ARG A 53 12.68 -13.29 -9.90
N LEU A 54 12.73 -13.42 -8.58
CA LEU A 54 11.56 -13.31 -7.71
C LEU A 54 10.95 -11.91 -7.76
N MET A 55 11.75 -10.86 -7.91
CA MET A 55 11.25 -9.50 -8.08
C MET A 55 10.48 -9.33 -9.39
N LEU A 56 11.01 -9.85 -10.51
CA LEU A 56 10.32 -9.85 -11.80
C LEU A 56 9.05 -10.70 -11.76
N GLU A 57 9.10 -11.86 -11.11
CA GLU A 57 7.95 -12.75 -10.94
C GLU A 57 6.87 -12.09 -10.08
N SER A 58 7.25 -11.47 -8.96
CA SER A 58 6.34 -10.68 -8.11
C SER A 58 5.73 -9.49 -8.87
N GLN A 59 6.51 -8.81 -9.70
CA GLN A 59 6.01 -7.73 -10.55
C GLN A 59 5.02 -8.24 -11.60
N ARG A 60 5.29 -9.39 -12.23
CA ARG A 60 4.37 -10.04 -13.17
C ARG A 60 3.09 -10.51 -12.50
N LEU A 61 3.19 -11.09 -11.31
CA LEU A 61 2.03 -11.51 -10.52
C LEU A 61 1.20 -10.31 -10.08
N ARG A 62 1.83 -9.20 -9.70
CA ARG A 62 1.15 -7.95 -9.37
C ARG A 62 0.47 -7.32 -10.59
N ALA A 63 1.11 -7.35 -11.76
CA ALA A 63 0.51 -6.87 -13.00
C ALA A 63 -0.68 -7.75 -13.43
N ARG A 64 -0.57 -9.07 -13.25
CA ARG A 64 -1.64 -10.02 -13.55
C ARG A 64 -2.81 -9.90 -12.57
N ASN A 65 -2.55 -9.90 -11.27
CA ASN A 65 -3.59 -9.75 -10.24
C ASN A 65 -4.19 -8.34 -10.24
N GLY A 66 -3.42 -7.32 -10.64
CA GLY A 66 -3.90 -5.96 -10.85
C GLY A 66 -4.77 -5.81 -12.10
N ALA A 67 -4.59 -6.67 -13.11
CA ALA A 67 -5.47 -6.75 -14.27
C ALA A 67 -6.78 -7.47 -13.94
N GLU A 68 -6.73 -8.53 -13.12
CA GLU A 68 -7.94 -9.27 -12.67
C GLU A 68 -8.73 -8.53 -11.58
N SER A 69 -8.14 -7.54 -10.89
CA SER A 69 -8.85 -6.65 -9.96
C SER A 69 -9.43 -5.39 -10.61
N ASN A 70 -9.32 -5.25 -11.94
CA ASN A 70 -9.73 -4.06 -12.68
C ASN A 70 -11.02 -4.24 -13.52
N GLU A 71 -11.76 -5.34 -13.36
CA GLU A 71 -13.03 -5.56 -14.08
C GLU A 71 -14.27 -5.02 -13.34
N ASP A 72 -14.13 -4.46 -12.13
CA ASP A 72 -15.20 -3.73 -11.45
C ASP A 72 -14.73 -2.34 -10.99
N GLY A 73 -14.60 -1.42 -11.94
CA GLY A 73 -14.36 -0.02 -11.61
C GLY A 73 -13.61 0.71 -12.70
N ASP A 74 -14.34 1.11 -13.74
CA ASP A 74 -14.01 2.21 -14.62
C ASP A 74 -13.68 3.48 -13.79
N SER A 75 -12.44 3.61 -13.31
CA SER A 75 -11.87 4.90 -12.96
C SER A 75 -11.03 5.34 -14.15
N VAL A 76 -11.74 5.88 -15.14
CA VAL A 76 -11.20 6.82 -16.10
C VAL A 76 -10.18 7.70 -15.37
N SER A 77 -8.90 7.55 -15.72
CA SER A 77 -7.82 8.38 -15.18
C SER A 77 -7.97 9.78 -15.77
N LEU A 78 -9.01 10.50 -15.32
CA LEU A 78 -9.29 11.88 -15.65
C LEU A 78 -8.56 12.76 -14.64
N GLY A 79 -7.23 12.82 -14.72
CA GLY A 79 -6.43 13.95 -14.23
C GLY A 79 -6.83 14.60 -12.90
N GLY A 80 -7.42 13.85 -11.96
CA GLY A 80 -7.92 14.34 -10.70
C GLY A 80 -6.73 14.68 -9.82
N ARG A 81 -6.71 15.89 -9.27
CA ARG A 81 -5.62 16.39 -8.42
C ARG A 81 -5.22 15.31 -7.39
N PRO A 82 -3.93 15.19 -7.02
CA PRO A 82 -3.45 14.22 -6.01
C PRO A 82 -4.19 14.28 -4.66
N GLU A 83 -4.97 15.34 -4.43
CA GLU A 83 -5.81 15.52 -3.25
C GLU A 83 -7.17 14.80 -3.32
N GLU A 84 -7.75 14.62 -4.50
CA GLU A 84 -8.98 13.84 -4.69
C GLU A 84 -8.72 12.35 -4.46
N ASP A 85 -7.61 11.84 -5.00
CA ASP A 85 -7.10 10.50 -4.72
C ASP A 85 -6.86 10.25 -3.23
N ARG A 86 -6.33 11.26 -2.51
CA ARG A 86 -6.12 11.17 -1.06
C ARG A 86 -7.43 11.15 -0.29
N ARG A 87 -8.41 11.95 -0.71
CA ARG A 87 -9.75 11.94 -0.13
C ARG A 87 -10.42 10.59 -0.37
N LEU A 88 -10.32 10.03 -1.58
CA LEU A 88 -10.92 8.74 -1.91
C LEU A 88 -10.29 7.59 -1.11
N LYS A 89 -8.97 7.64 -0.90
CA LYS A 89 -8.26 6.71 -0.01
C LYS A 89 -8.75 6.84 1.44
N ARG A 90 -8.91 8.06 1.96
CA ARG A 90 -9.47 8.30 3.31
C ARG A 90 -10.90 7.76 3.42
N ALA A 91 -11.76 8.08 2.46
CA ALA A 91 -13.14 7.58 2.39
C ALA A 91 -13.19 6.05 2.35
N SER A 92 -12.28 5.40 1.62
CA SER A 92 -12.21 3.94 1.55
C SER A 92 -11.81 3.28 2.88
N LEU A 93 -10.98 3.94 3.69
CA LEU A 93 -10.63 3.48 5.04
C LEU A 93 -11.82 3.62 6.00
N LEU A 94 -12.66 4.65 5.81
CA LEU A 94 -13.85 4.87 6.63
C LEU A 94 -14.93 3.81 6.44
N LYS A 95 -14.97 3.11 5.30
CA LYS A 95 -15.88 1.97 5.10
C LYS A 95 -15.76 0.90 6.18
N GLY A 96 -14.58 0.73 6.78
CA GLY A 96 -14.36 -0.20 7.90
C GLY A 96 -14.62 0.40 9.29
N VAL A 97 -14.81 1.72 9.38
CA VAL A 97 -15.02 2.45 10.63
C VAL A 97 -16.51 2.73 10.86
N LEU A 98 -17.28 2.91 9.78
CA LEU A 98 -18.73 3.11 9.88
C LEU A 98 -19.38 1.88 10.51
N ALA A 99 -20.14 2.10 11.58
CA ALA A 99 -20.88 1.06 12.25
C ALA A 99 -21.98 0.51 11.32
N PRO A 100 -22.24 -0.81 11.33
CA PRO A 100 -23.35 -1.37 10.58
C PRO A 100 -24.68 -0.82 11.11
N MET A 101 -25.64 -0.66 10.20
CA MET A 101 -26.95 -0.12 10.52
C MET A 101 -27.66 -1.01 11.57
N PRO A 102 -28.22 -0.42 12.64
CA PRO A 102 -28.95 -1.18 13.64
C PRO A 102 -30.23 -1.80 13.07
N ASN A 103 -30.60 -2.96 13.59
CA ASN A 103 -31.86 -3.65 13.21
C ASN A 103 -33.10 -3.03 13.86
N GLN A 104 -32.91 -2.17 14.87
CA GLN A 104 -34.00 -1.49 15.57
C GLN A 104 -34.32 -0.18 14.85
N GLU A 105 -35.54 -0.08 14.30
CA GLU A 105 -36.00 1.07 13.52
C GLU A 105 -35.84 2.39 14.29
N ALA A 106 -36.18 2.44 15.59
CA ALA A 106 -36.04 3.66 16.39
C ALA A 106 -34.61 4.22 16.50
N LEU A 107 -33.57 3.40 16.30
CA LEU A 107 -32.16 3.81 16.37
C LEU A 107 -31.61 4.21 15.00
N VAL A 108 -32.35 3.99 13.91
CA VAL A 108 -31.88 4.26 12.54
C VAL A 108 -31.67 5.75 12.31
N SER A 109 -32.57 6.60 12.82
CA SER A 109 -32.43 8.06 12.69
C SER A 109 -31.15 8.57 13.35
N MET A 110 -30.88 8.12 14.58
CA MET A 110 -29.67 8.45 15.33
C MET A 110 -28.42 7.91 14.65
N TRP A 111 -28.48 6.70 14.09
CA TRP A 111 -27.38 6.13 13.31
C TRP A 111 -27.01 6.99 12.10
N PHE A 112 -28.00 7.51 11.36
CA PHE A 112 -27.73 8.42 10.25
C PHE A 112 -27.04 9.72 10.72
N GLU A 113 -27.43 10.27 11.86
CA GLU A 113 -26.77 11.45 12.44
C GLU A 113 -25.32 11.16 12.84
N ASP A 114 -25.06 10.01 13.47
CA ASP A 114 -23.70 9.59 13.84
C ASP A 114 -22.81 9.37 12.61
N VAL A 115 -23.37 8.79 11.55
CA VAL A 115 -22.68 8.60 10.27
C VAL A 115 -22.37 9.95 9.61
N GLU A 116 -23.34 10.85 9.53
CA GLU A 116 -23.14 12.21 9.00
C GLU A 116 -22.04 12.96 9.76
N ALA A 117 -22.09 12.94 11.11
CA ALA A 117 -21.08 13.56 11.95
C ALA A 117 -19.70 12.94 11.76
N THR A 118 -19.63 11.62 11.57
CA THR A 118 -18.37 10.93 11.29
C THR A 118 -17.81 11.36 9.94
N LEU A 119 -18.62 11.32 8.87
CA LEU A 119 -18.17 11.68 7.52
C LEU A 119 -17.77 13.15 7.40
N ASP A 120 -18.49 14.05 8.08
CA ASP A 120 -18.17 15.47 8.16
C ASP A 120 -16.85 15.71 8.91
N CYS A 121 -16.62 15.02 10.04
CA CYS A 121 -15.37 15.11 10.82
C CYS A 121 -14.12 14.73 10.00
N TYR A 122 -14.27 13.85 9.01
CA TYR A 122 -13.17 13.43 8.13
C TYR A 122 -13.07 14.21 6.81
N ASP A 123 -13.83 15.30 6.65
CA ASP A 123 -13.92 16.13 5.44
C ASP A 123 -14.26 15.30 4.18
N VAL A 124 -15.13 14.30 4.31
CA VAL A 124 -15.56 13.50 3.16
C VAL A 124 -16.56 14.29 2.32
N PRO A 125 -16.38 14.40 0.99
CA PRO A 125 -17.38 15.02 0.14
C PRO A 125 -18.75 14.34 0.22
N SER A 126 -19.83 15.12 0.33
CA SER A 126 -21.22 14.62 0.46
C SER A 126 -21.67 13.72 -0.69
N GLU A 127 -21.06 13.88 -1.86
CA GLU A 127 -21.28 13.06 -3.06
C GLU A 127 -20.90 11.59 -2.86
N TRP A 128 -20.01 11.30 -1.91
CA TRP A 128 -19.53 9.94 -1.67
C TRP A 128 -20.24 9.25 -0.50
N TRP A 129 -20.95 10.00 0.33
CA TRP A 129 -21.57 9.49 1.54
C TRP A 129 -22.53 8.32 1.24
N ALA A 130 -23.33 8.44 0.19
CA ALA A 130 -24.25 7.39 -0.20
C ALA A 130 -23.53 6.07 -0.57
N GLY A 131 -22.40 6.16 -1.27
CA GLY A 131 -21.58 4.99 -1.63
C GLY A 131 -20.87 4.35 -0.45
N LEU A 132 -20.61 5.12 0.61
CA LEU A 132 -20.02 4.62 1.87
C LEU A 132 -21.07 3.96 2.77
N ASP A 133 -22.31 4.44 2.71
CA ASP A 133 -23.42 3.94 3.52
C ASP A 133 -24.06 2.67 2.98
N LEU A 134 -24.20 2.53 1.66
CA LEU A 134 -24.84 1.38 1.02
C LEU A 134 -24.33 0.01 1.55
N PRO A 135 -23.02 -0.20 1.76
CA PRO A 135 -22.48 -1.43 2.36
C PRO A 135 -22.87 -1.65 3.82
N GLN A 136 -23.22 -0.61 4.57
CA GLN A 136 -23.54 -0.68 6.00
C GLN A 136 -25.03 -0.87 6.28
N LEU A 137 -25.89 -0.70 5.28
CA LEU A 137 -27.34 -0.85 5.43
C LEU A 137 -27.74 -2.29 5.80
N SER A 138 -28.77 -2.42 6.64
CA SER A 138 -29.35 -3.71 7.00
C SER A 138 -30.07 -4.38 5.82
N GLU A 139 -30.20 -5.70 5.83
CA GLU A 139 -30.87 -6.45 4.75
C GLU A 139 -32.30 -5.96 4.48
N ARG A 140 -33.04 -5.62 5.54
CA ARG A 140 -34.41 -5.10 5.46
C ARG A 140 -34.47 -3.81 4.64
N VAL A 141 -33.50 -2.93 4.82
CA VAL A 141 -33.40 -1.66 4.11
C VAL A 141 -32.86 -1.85 2.69
N ARG A 142 -31.95 -2.81 2.47
CA ARG A 142 -31.52 -3.17 1.10
C ARG A 142 -32.68 -3.60 0.21
N GLY A 143 -33.69 -4.26 0.78
CA GLY A 143 -34.93 -4.57 0.08
C GLY A 143 -35.71 -3.32 -0.37
N LEU A 144 -35.68 -2.24 0.41
CA LEU A 144 -36.27 -0.94 0.04
C LEU A 144 -35.49 -0.25 -1.07
N LEU A 145 -34.16 -0.42 -1.09
CA LEU A 145 -33.32 0.18 -2.12
C LEU A 145 -33.71 -0.28 -3.52
N CYS A 146 -34.16 -1.53 -3.70
CA CYS A 146 -34.62 -2.06 -5.00
C CYS A 146 -35.67 -1.17 -5.70
N ARG A 147 -36.39 -0.35 -4.96
CA ARG A 147 -37.39 0.60 -5.48
C ARG A 147 -36.81 1.95 -5.93
N LEU A 148 -35.56 2.24 -5.54
CA LEU A 148 -34.86 3.49 -5.86
C LEU A 148 -34.05 3.34 -7.15
N THR A 149 -34.09 4.40 -7.96
CA THR A 149 -33.25 4.55 -9.16
C THR A 149 -31.78 4.70 -8.78
N ALA A 150 -30.87 4.44 -9.73
CA ALA A 150 -29.43 4.56 -9.48
C ALA A 150 -29.01 5.98 -9.06
N GLU A 151 -29.66 7.00 -9.61
CA GLU A 151 -29.39 8.40 -9.27
C GLU A 151 -29.88 8.78 -7.87
N GLU A 152 -30.99 8.21 -7.42
CA GLU A 152 -31.47 8.39 -6.04
C GLU A 152 -30.56 7.71 -5.02
N ARG A 153 -29.96 6.56 -5.38
CA ARG A 153 -29.01 5.86 -4.51
C ARG A 153 -27.65 6.54 -4.41
N LYS A 154 -27.27 7.37 -5.39
CA LYS A 154 -26.05 8.19 -5.32
C LYS A 154 -26.24 9.43 -4.46
N ASN A 155 -27.49 9.91 -4.30
CA ASN A 155 -27.79 11.08 -3.50
C ASN A 155 -28.09 10.68 -2.05
N PHE A 156 -27.17 11.00 -1.14
CA PHE A 156 -27.28 10.63 0.27
C PHE A 156 -28.55 11.20 0.93
N SER A 157 -28.92 12.44 0.65
CA SER A 157 -30.14 13.06 1.21
C SER A 157 -31.40 12.32 0.77
N LYS A 158 -31.52 12.00 -0.51
CA LYS A 158 -32.67 11.22 -1.03
C LYS A 158 -32.68 9.80 -0.50
N LEU A 159 -31.51 9.17 -0.37
CA LEU A 159 -31.34 7.84 0.22
C LEU A 159 -31.84 7.83 1.67
N LYS A 160 -31.37 8.76 2.51
CA LYS A 160 -31.78 8.91 3.91
C LYS A 160 -33.30 9.10 4.02
N SER A 161 -33.87 10.07 3.30
CA SER A 161 -35.32 10.33 3.32
C SER A 161 -36.13 9.09 2.91
N SER A 162 -35.72 8.40 1.83
CA SER A 162 -36.43 7.21 1.35
C SER A 162 -36.39 6.04 2.34
N ILE A 163 -35.26 5.90 3.06
CA ILE A 163 -35.10 4.86 4.07
C ILE A 163 -35.93 5.18 5.31
N LEU A 164 -35.90 6.43 5.79
CA LEU A 164 -36.69 6.88 6.93
C LEU A 164 -38.20 6.78 6.64
N ASP A 165 -38.64 7.23 5.47
CA ASP A 165 -40.03 7.11 5.01
C ASP A 165 -40.45 5.63 4.87
N GLY A 166 -39.57 4.80 4.30
CA GLY A 166 -39.80 3.36 4.13
C GLY A 166 -39.90 2.59 5.44
N LEU A 167 -39.24 3.08 6.49
CA LEU A 167 -39.32 2.56 7.85
C LEU A 167 -40.43 3.23 8.69
N ARG A 168 -41.19 4.18 8.10
CA ARG A 168 -42.20 5.00 8.80
C ARG A 168 -41.63 5.75 10.01
N LEU A 169 -40.33 5.97 10.03
CA LEU A 169 -39.66 6.80 11.02
C LEU A 169 -39.74 8.20 10.47
N SER A 170 -40.72 8.99 10.93
CA SER A 170 -40.79 10.40 10.58
C SER A 170 -39.44 11.03 10.92
N ALA A 171 -38.77 11.61 9.94
CA ALA A 171 -37.76 12.62 10.22
C ALA A 171 -38.44 13.70 11.06
N ALA A 172 -37.90 13.96 12.25
CA ALA A 172 -38.26 15.10 13.07
C ALA A 172 -37.23 16.21 12.83
#